data_AF-A0A2V3JPF9-F1
#
_entry.id   AF-A0A2V3JPF9-F1
#
_cell.length_a   1.000
_cell.length_b   1.000
_cell.length_c   1.000
_cell.angle_alpha   90.00
_cell.angle_beta   90.00
_cell.angle_gamma   90.00
#
_symmetry.space_group_name_H-M   'P 1'
#
loop_
_entity.id
_entity.type
_entity.pdbx_description
1 polymer ?
#
loop_
_entity_poly.entity_id
_entity_poly.type
_entity_poly.pdbx_seq_one_letter_code
_entity_poly.pdbx_strand_id
1 'polypeptide(L)'
;MKSTKSLEFINTRNAMLATIIMFSVLFMILIMGMLIPLFADVVLDAGWFNNRTMLPTLLLALLLGVCLLLPGVPPTRILAMVAVVIVATILSGAVSPFNNTPIDVAAPVLLFATLAIVYRIIRLPKLTLRSISPHIIHIGIVLILVGIVVSTNMRIDGSTVIQNGEFGDYKGQPYSVKVTGISNQYEGAPYDEHPGSSYVTLIDFELYKGGTLIDHDAVKFITDYKWGQSYATNYVHRSLTEEVFITTKMVEGDYANLYMRTAPWITAVWGGILLMSLGIVLLMYSVRIEKEGAKAAETIKEREKEAKKDKSEKREKRGKRERSGKSEDKREGKDDIDGRYEDLLQKELSELKAR
;
A
#
# COMPACT_ATOMS: atom_id res chain seq x y z
N MET A 1 -44.15 -8.76 -11.35
CA MET A 1 -43.28 -8.62 -10.17
C MET A 1 -42.17 -9.66 -10.26
N LYS A 2 -40.94 -9.27 -10.65
CA LYS A 2 -39.79 -10.20 -10.67
C LYS A 2 -39.22 -10.29 -9.25
N SER A 3 -39.02 -11.52 -8.78
CA SER A 3 -38.46 -11.85 -7.46
C SER A 3 -37.12 -11.11 -7.23
N THR A 4 -37.14 -10.07 -6.39
CA THR A 4 -35.96 -9.30 -5.97
C THR A 4 -35.16 -9.99 -4.87
N LYS A 5 -35.66 -11.10 -4.32
CA LYS A 5 -35.02 -11.83 -3.21
C LYS A 5 -33.62 -12.34 -3.53
N SER A 6 -33.31 -12.67 -4.79
CA SER A 6 -31.97 -13.13 -5.18
C SER A 6 -30.91 -12.02 -5.19
N LEU A 7 -31.30 -10.74 -5.21
CA LEU A 7 -30.38 -9.61 -5.23
C LEU A 7 -30.01 -9.11 -3.83
N GLU A 8 -30.70 -9.55 -2.78
CA GLU A 8 -30.35 -9.21 -1.38
C GLU A 8 -28.97 -9.75 -0.98
N PHE A 9 -28.48 -10.80 -1.65
CA PHE A 9 -27.14 -11.34 -1.46
C PHE A 9 -26.03 -10.39 -1.92
N ILE A 10 -26.31 -9.45 -2.83
CA ILE A 10 -25.33 -8.50 -3.33
C ILE A 10 -25.38 -7.24 -2.46
N ASN A 11 -24.63 -7.27 -1.36
CA ASN A 11 -24.51 -6.17 -0.41
C ASN A 11 -23.06 -6.01 0.08
N THR A 12 -22.78 -4.88 0.74
CA THR A 12 -21.42 -4.51 1.16
C THR A 12 -20.79 -5.54 2.09
N ARG A 13 -21.58 -6.15 2.99
CA ARG A 13 -21.07 -7.14 3.95
C ARG A 13 -20.61 -8.40 3.24
N ASN A 14 -21.40 -8.91 2.30
CA ASN A 14 -21.08 -10.10 1.54
C ASN A 14 -19.91 -9.87 0.58
N ALA A 15 -19.86 -8.70 -0.08
CA ALA A 15 -18.75 -8.36 -0.97
C ALA A 15 -17.41 -8.20 -0.20
N MET A 16 -17.44 -7.58 0.99
CA MET A 16 -16.28 -7.50 1.88
C MET A 16 -15.83 -8.89 2.36
N LEU A 17 -16.77 -9.74 2.78
CA LEU A 17 -16.47 -11.11 3.19
C LEU A 17 -15.85 -11.92 2.04
N ALA A 18 -16.42 -11.83 0.84
CA ALA A 18 -15.87 -12.48 -0.36
C ALA A 18 -14.44 -11.99 -0.65
N THR A 19 -14.19 -10.68 -0.53
CA THR A 19 -12.85 -10.10 -0.70
C THR A 19 -11.85 -10.69 0.29
N ILE A 20 -12.22 -10.79 1.58
CA ILE A 20 -11.39 -11.38 2.63
C ILE A 20 -11.10 -12.85 2.34
N ILE A 21 -12.12 -13.63 1.98
CA ILE A 21 -11.96 -15.05 1.63
C ILE A 21 -11.01 -15.20 0.45
N MET A 22 -11.18 -14.40 -0.61
CA MET A 22 -10.31 -14.44 -1.77
C MET A 22 -8.86 -14.07 -1.44
N PHE A 23 -8.66 -13.08 -0.57
CA PHE A 23 -7.34 -12.73 -0.07
C PHE A 23 -6.71 -13.88 0.75
N SER A 24 -7.50 -14.53 1.62
CA SER A 24 -7.05 -15.70 2.38
C SER A 24 -6.69 -16.89 1.48
N VAL A 25 -7.44 -17.12 0.41
CA VAL A 25 -7.12 -18.15 -0.60
C VAL A 25 -5.79 -17.84 -1.28
N LEU A 26 -5.60 -16.58 -1.74
CA LEU A 26 -4.33 -16.14 -2.33
C LEU A 26 -3.17 -16.33 -1.37
N PHE A 27 -3.33 -15.90 -0.12
CA PHE A 27 -2.31 -16.06 0.92
C PHE A 27 -1.95 -17.54 1.13
N MET A 28 -2.95 -18.42 1.22
CA MET A 28 -2.71 -19.87 1.36
C MET A 28 -1.97 -20.45 0.15
N ILE A 29 -2.32 -20.06 -1.08
CA ILE A 29 -1.62 -20.51 -2.29
C ILE A 29 -0.15 -20.09 -2.25
N LEU A 30 0.13 -18.84 -1.87
CA LEU A 30 1.50 -18.33 -1.78
C LEU A 30 2.31 -19.06 -0.70
N ILE A 31 1.73 -19.22 0.50
CA ILE A 31 2.39 -19.95 1.60
C ILE A 31 2.64 -21.40 1.21
N MET A 32 1.66 -22.11 0.65
CA MET A 32 1.86 -23.49 0.18
C MET A 32 2.95 -23.57 -0.90
N GLY A 33 2.95 -22.66 -1.87
CA GLY A 33 3.98 -22.62 -2.91
C GLY A 33 5.38 -22.40 -2.36
N MET A 34 5.54 -21.55 -1.34
CA MET A 34 6.84 -21.34 -0.69
C MET A 34 7.25 -22.52 0.20
N LEU A 35 6.29 -23.25 0.78
CA LEU A 35 6.57 -24.39 1.66
C LEU A 35 6.87 -25.69 0.90
N ILE A 36 6.29 -25.91 -0.29
CA ILE A 36 6.50 -27.16 -1.06
C ILE A 36 7.99 -27.49 -1.26
N PRO A 37 8.86 -26.57 -1.72
CA PRO A 37 10.29 -26.85 -1.90
C PRO A 37 11.03 -27.26 -0.62
N LEU A 38 10.49 -26.94 0.56
CA LEU A 38 11.10 -27.33 1.85
C LEU A 38 10.81 -28.79 2.21
N PHE A 39 9.74 -29.38 1.67
CA PHE A 39 9.29 -30.73 2.01
C PHE A 39 9.36 -31.70 0.84
N ALA A 40 9.33 -31.19 -0.38
CA ALA A 40 9.49 -31.92 -1.61
C ALA A 40 10.69 -31.33 -2.33
N ASP A 41 11.66 -32.15 -2.71
CA ASP A 41 12.85 -31.76 -3.47
C ASP A 41 12.47 -31.36 -4.91
N VAL A 42 11.73 -30.25 -5.02
CA VAL A 42 11.08 -29.76 -6.22
C VAL A 42 11.27 -28.25 -6.27
N VAL A 43 11.81 -27.78 -7.39
CA VAL A 43 11.89 -26.35 -7.70
C VAL A 43 10.60 -25.92 -8.37
N LEU A 44 9.83 -25.05 -7.73
CA LEU A 44 8.65 -24.45 -8.33
C LEU A 44 9.05 -23.25 -9.19
N ASP A 45 8.56 -23.22 -10.41
CA ASP A 45 8.76 -22.13 -11.34
C ASP A 45 7.66 -21.06 -11.20
N ALA A 46 7.82 -19.94 -11.92
CA ALA A 46 6.82 -18.88 -11.95
C ALA A 46 5.46 -19.37 -12.51
N GLY A 47 5.48 -20.37 -13.41
CA GLY A 47 4.27 -20.97 -13.98
C GLY A 47 3.36 -21.59 -12.92
N TRP A 48 3.94 -22.27 -11.92
CA TRP A 48 3.16 -22.84 -10.82
C TRP A 48 2.33 -21.79 -10.08
N PHE A 49 2.95 -20.66 -9.73
CA PHE A 49 2.31 -19.56 -9.01
C PHE A 49 1.28 -18.86 -9.90
N ASN A 50 1.69 -18.43 -11.10
CA ASN A 50 0.84 -17.65 -12.00
C ASN A 50 -0.47 -18.36 -12.33
N ASN A 51 -0.41 -19.66 -12.65
CA ASN A 51 -1.62 -20.43 -13.00
C ASN A 51 -2.62 -20.54 -11.83
N ARG A 52 -2.13 -20.57 -10.59
CA ARG A 52 -2.96 -20.75 -9.39
C ARG A 52 -3.45 -19.42 -8.82
N THR A 53 -2.68 -18.35 -8.96
CA THR A 53 -3.03 -17.04 -8.42
C THR A 53 -3.77 -16.15 -9.41
N MET A 54 -3.71 -16.42 -10.72
CA MET A 54 -4.34 -15.59 -11.75
C MET A 54 -5.84 -15.38 -11.49
N LEU A 55 -6.63 -16.46 -11.45
CA LEU A 55 -8.08 -16.35 -11.28
C LEU A 55 -8.47 -15.71 -9.93
N PRO A 56 -7.88 -16.12 -8.78
CA PRO A 56 -8.15 -15.44 -7.52
C PRO A 56 -7.80 -13.94 -7.52
N THR A 57 -6.71 -13.56 -8.18
CA THR A 57 -6.28 -12.15 -8.29
C THR A 57 -7.25 -11.33 -9.13
N LEU A 58 -7.69 -11.86 -10.28
CA LEU A 58 -8.69 -11.20 -11.12
C LEU A 58 -10.03 -11.05 -10.38
N LEU A 59 -10.46 -12.09 -9.67
CA LEU A 59 -11.69 -12.03 -8.88
C LEU A 59 -11.58 -11.03 -7.74
N LEU A 60 -10.42 -10.94 -7.08
CA LEU A 60 -10.15 -9.94 -6.06
C LEU A 60 -10.25 -8.51 -6.63
N ALA A 61 -9.63 -8.24 -7.77
CA ALA A 61 -9.71 -6.95 -8.45
C ALA A 61 -11.17 -6.58 -8.82
N LEU A 62 -11.94 -7.55 -9.31
CA LEU A 62 -13.35 -7.36 -9.63
C LEU A 62 -14.20 -7.07 -8.38
N LEU A 63 -13.97 -7.82 -7.29
CA LEU A 63 -14.64 -7.61 -6.01
C LEU A 63 -14.31 -6.24 -5.40
N LEU A 64 -13.08 -5.75 -5.53
CA LEU A 64 -12.70 -4.40 -5.10
C LEU A 64 -13.55 -3.33 -5.83
N GLY A 65 -13.71 -3.45 -7.14
CA GLY A 65 -14.57 -2.57 -7.92
C GLY A 65 -16.03 -2.63 -7.47
N VAL A 66 -16.56 -3.84 -7.27
CA VAL A 66 -17.94 -4.05 -6.77
C VAL A 66 -18.14 -3.41 -5.39
N CYS A 67 -17.24 -3.65 -4.45
CA CYS A 67 -17.28 -3.10 -3.08
C CYS A 67 -17.40 -1.56 -3.07
N LEU A 68 -16.71 -0.88 -3.98
CA LEU A 68 -16.70 0.58 -4.07
C LEU A 68 -17.99 1.16 -4.68
N LEU A 69 -18.64 0.41 -5.57
CA LEU A 69 -19.87 0.86 -6.24
C LEU A 69 -21.13 0.62 -5.41
N LEU A 70 -21.15 -0.42 -4.57
CA LEU A 70 -22.32 -0.83 -3.78
C LEU A 70 -23.01 0.30 -2.99
N PRO A 71 -22.32 1.27 -2.36
CA PRO A 71 -23.02 2.28 -1.58
C PRO A 71 -23.68 3.37 -2.43
N GLY A 72 -23.49 3.41 -3.76
CA GLY A 72 -24.02 4.46 -4.64
C GLY A 72 -24.63 3.98 -5.95
N VAL A 73 -24.62 2.67 -6.21
CA VAL A 73 -25.12 2.07 -7.45
C VAL A 73 -25.99 0.86 -7.10
N PRO A 74 -27.20 0.73 -7.68
CA PRO A 74 -28.06 -0.42 -7.38
C PRO A 74 -27.43 -1.73 -7.85
N PRO A 75 -27.64 -2.85 -7.13
CA PRO A 75 -27.02 -4.15 -7.44
C PRO A 75 -27.23 -4.64 -8.88
N THR A 76 -28.39 -4.34 -9.48
CA THR A 76 -28.70 -4.72 -10.87
C THR A 76 -27.75 -4.09 -11.88
N ARG A 77 -27.39 -2.81 -11.68
CA ARG A 77 -26.43 -2.11 -12.55
C ARG A 77 -25.01 -2.61 -12.33
N ILE A 78 -24.64 -2.92 -11.08
CA ILE A 78 -23.33 -3.51 -10.77
C ILE A 78 -23.18 -4.86 -11.44
N LEU A 79 -24.21 -5.73 -11.37
CA LEU A 79 -24.20 -7.03 -12.03
C LEU A 79 -24.05 -6.89 -13.56
N ALA A 80 -24.75 -5.93 -14.17
CA ALA A 80 -24.62 -5.63 -15.59
C ALA A 80 -23.18 -5.17 -15.93
N MET A 81 -22.59 -4.28 -15.12
CA MET A 81 -21.19 -3.84 -15.31
C MET A 81 -20.21 -5.02 -15.19
N VAL A 82 -20.38 -5.88 -14.20
CA VAL A 82 -19.56 -7.09 -14.04
C VAL A 82 -19.68 -8.01 -15.25
N ALA A 83 -20.89 -8.23 -15.76
CA ALA A 83 -21.09 -9.03 -16.97
C ALA A 83 -20.37 -8.42 -18.19
N VAL A 84 -20.45 -7.09 -18.35
CA VAL A 84 -19.72 -6.37 -19.40
C VAL A 84 -18.21 -6.56 -19.26
N VAL A 85 -17.67 -6.45 -18.04
CA VAL A 85 -16.23 -6.64 -17.77
C VAL A 85 -15.79 -8.07 -18.08
N ILE A 86 -16.59 -9.09 -17.74
CA ILE A 86 -16.31 -10.49 -18.08
C ILE A 86 -16.27 -10.69 -19.60
N VAL A 87 -17.26 -10.17 -20.32
CA VAL A 87 -17.29 -10.24 -21.80
C VAL A 87 -16.08 -9.51 -22.39
N ALA A 88 -15.76 -8.31 -21.91
CA ALA A 88 -14.60 -7.55 -22.36
C ALA A 88 -13.27 -8.28 -22.06
N THR A 89 -13.18 -8.98 -20.92
CA THR A 89 -12.02 -9.80 -20.56
C THR A 89 -11.83 -10.97 -21.52
N ILE A 90 -12.91 -11.69 -21.86
CA ILE A 90 -12.88 -12.79 -22.82
C ILE A 90 -12.52 -12.28 -24.23
N LEU A 91 -13.13 -11.19 -24.67
CA LEU A 91 -12.84 -10.58 -25.98
C LEU A 91 -11.41 -10.07 -26.06
N SER A 92 -10.91 -9.41 -25.02
CA SER A 92 -9.54 -8.91 -24.95
C SER A 92 -8.54 -10.07 -24.99
N GLY A 93 -8.78 -11.14 -24.24
CA GLY A 93 -7.95 -12.35 -24.31
C GLY A 93 -7.97 -13.04 -25.68
N ALA A 94 -9.08 -12.97 -26.43
CA ALA A 94 -9.21 -13.56 -27.76
C ALA A 94 -8.56 -12.71 -28.87
N VAL A 95 -8.69 -11.38 -28.79
CA VAL A 95 -8.11 -10.44 -29.78
C VAL A 95 -6.63 -10.16 -29.50
N SER A 96 -6.23 -10.26 -28.23
CA SER A 96 -4.88 -9.99 -27.73
C SER A 96 -4.32 -8.62 -28.16
N PRO A 97 -4.98 -7.49 -27.81
CA PRO A 97 -4.56 -6.16 -28.26
C PRO A 97 -3.13 -5.77 -27.85
N PHE A 98 -2.62 -6.30 -26.73
CA PHE A 98 -1.26 -6.05 -26.25
C PHE A 98 -0.27 -7.13 -26.66
N ASN A 99 -0.69 -8.15 -27.43
CA ASN A 99 0.09 -9.36 -27.73
C ASN A 99 0.65 -10.02 -26.45
N ASN A 100 -0.09 -9.93 -25.34
CA ASN A 100 0.35 -10.40 -24.04
C ASN A 100 -0.86 -10.84 -23.21
N THR A 101 -1.15 -12.15 -23.25
CA THR A 101 -2.38 -12.71 -22.68
C THR A 101 -2.63 -12.32 -21.22
N PRO A 102 -1.64 -12.34 -20.30
CA PRO A 102 -1.85 -11.86 -18.94
C PRO A 102 -2.31 -10.40 -18.85
N ILE A 103 -1.72 -9.49 -19.64
CA ILE A 103 -2.13 -8.08 -19.70
C ILE A 103 -3.51 -7.95 -20.33
N ASP A 104 -3.75 -8.63 -21.45
CA ASP A 104 -5.02 -8.60 -22.19
C ASP A 104 -6.20 -9.01 -21.31
N VAL A 105 -6.03 -10.05 -20.48
CA VAL A 105 -7.04 -10.55 -19.56
C VAL A 105 -7.19 -9.63 -18.33
N ALA A 106 -6.09 -9.12 -17.77
CA ALA A 106 -6.15 -8.30 -16.57
C ALA A 106 -6.65 -6.86 -16.83
N ALA A 107 -6.35 -6.29 -18.00
CA ALA A 107 -6.58 -4.88 -18.29
C ALA A 107 -8.06 -4.46 -18.13
N PRO A 108 -9.08 -5.17 -18.67
CA PRO A 108 -10.47 -4.78 -18.48
C PRO A 108 -10.91 -4.79 -17.01
N VAL A 109 -10.44 -5.76 -16.23
CA VAL A 109 -10.76 -5.90 -14.81
C VAL A 109 -10.11 -4.78 -13.98
N LEU A 110 -8.83 -4.50 -14.22
CA LEU A 110 -8.10 -3.43 -13.54
C LEU A 110 -8.64 -2.05 -13.92
N LEU A 111 -9.02 -1.85 -15.19
CA LEU A 111 -9.68 -0.63 -15.64
C LEU A 111 -11.01 -0.43 -14.93
N PHE A 112 -11.84 -1.48 -14.82
CA PHE A 112 -13.08 -1.42 -14.05
C PHE A 112 -12.86 -1.03 -12.59
N ALA A 113 -11.90 -1.67 -11.91
CA ALA A 113 -11.57 -1.35 -10.52
C ALA A 113 -11.11 0.11 -10.38
N THR A 114 -10.26 0.59 -11.30
CA THR A 114 -9.78 1.98 -11.33
C THR A 114 -10.93 2.97 -11.51
N LEU A 115 -11.80 2.72 -12.49
CA LEU A 115 -12.97 3.58 -12.75
C LEU A 115 -13.96 3.58 -11.58
N ALA A 116 -14.14 2.45 -10.91
CA ALA A 116 -14.97 2.35 -9.71
C ALA A 116 -14.42 3.22 -8.56
N ILE A 117 -13.10 3.23 -8.38
CA ILE A 117 -12.43 4.12 -7.40
C ILE A 117 -12.65 5.58 -7.77
N VAL A 118 -12.37 5.97 -9.01
CA VAL A 118 -12.53 7.36 -9.49
C VAL A 118 -13.97 7.83 -9.32
N TYR A 119 -14.94 7.03 -9.75
CA TYR A 119 -16.36 7.31 -9.56
C TYR A 119 -16.69 7.56 -8.09
N ARG A 120 -16.17 6.70 -7.20
CA ARG A 120 -16.45 6.79 -5.77
C ARG A 120 -15.88 8.05 -5.16
N ILE A 121 -14.65 8.43 -5.51
CA ILE A 121 -13.98 9.64 -5.02
C ILE A 121 -14.74 10.90 -5.46
N ILE A 122 -15.14 10.98 -6.73
CA ILE A 122 -15.89 12.13 -7.27
C ILE A 122 -17.25 12.29 -6.57
N ARG A 123 -17.87 11.19 -6.14
CA ARG A 123 -19.18 11.18 -5.46
C ARG A 123 -19.10 11.37 -3.93
N LEU A 124 -17.92 11.61 -3.35
CA LEU A 124 -17.80 11.84 -1.91
C LEU A 124 -18.43 13.19 -1.53
N PRO A 125 -19.45 13.22 -0.64
CA PRO A 125 -20.13 14.47 -0.28
C PRO A 125 -19.28 15.39 0.60
N LYS A 126 -18.31 14.85 1.36
CA LYS A 126 -17.36 15.59 2.19
C LYS A 126 -16.02 14.87 2.22
N LEU A 127 -14.93 15.62 2.04
CA LEU A 127 -13.56 15.13 2.13
C LEU A 127 -13.11 15.14 3.60
N THR A 128 -13.55 14.15 4.38
CA THR A 128 -13.01 13.92 5.72
C THR A 128 -11.91 12.86 5.64
N LEU A 129 -10.95 12.90 6.57
CA LEU A 129 -9.86 11.91 6.62
C LEU A 129 -10.41 10.48 6.66
N ARG A 130 -11.41 10.24 7.51
CA ARG A 130 -12.08 8.93 7.62
C ARG A 130 -12.72 8.47 6.32
N SER A 131 -13.26 9.39 5.52
CA SER A 131 -13.92 9.07 4.25
C SER A 131 -12.92 8.77 3.14
N ILE A 132 -11.76 9.44 3.12
CA ILE A 132 -10.79 9.31 2.02
C ILE A 132 -9.82 8.14 2.23
N SER A 133 -9.48 7.81 3.49
CA SER A 133 -8.50 6.77 3.80
C SER A 133 -8.80 5.41 3.14
N PRO A 134 -10.04 4.87 3.17
CA PRO A 134 -10.33 3.62 2.48
C PRO A 134 -10.10 3.71 0.97
N HIS A 135 -10.36 4.86 0.35
CA HIS A 135 -10.15 5.04 -1.09
C HIS A 135 -8.67 5.08 -1.45
N ILE A 136 -7.83 5.72 -0.62
CA ILE A 136 -6.37 5.69 -0.77
C ILE A 136 -5.85 4.25 -0.70
N ILE A 137 -6.37 3.44 0.23
CA ILE A 137 -6.03 2.01 0.34
C ILE A 137 -6.37 1.27 -0.96
N HIS A 138 -7.58 1.46 -1.51
CA HIS A 138 -7.98 0.79 -2.75
C HIS A 138 -7.16 1.26 -3.96
N ILE A 139 -6.83 2.55 -4.06
CA ILE A 139 -5.89 3.06 -5.08
C ILE A 139 -4.56 2.33 -4.96
N GLY A 140 -4.01 2.23 -3.75
CA GLY A 140 -2.75 1.54 -3.50
C GLY A 140 -2.79 0.08 -3.97
N ILE A 141 -3.85 -0.64 -3.64
CA ILE A 141 -4.03 -2.04 -4.07
C ILE A 141 -4.11 -2.15 -5.60
N VAL A 142 -4.93 -1.33 -6.26
CA VAL A 142 -5.06 -1.37 -7.72
C VAL A 142 -3.74 -0.99 -8.41
N LEU A 143 -3.01 -0.01 -7.88
CA LEU A 143 -1.70 0.39 -8.40
C LEU A 143 -0.66 -0.72 -8.25
N ILE A 144 -0.66 -1.45 -7.12
CA ILE A 144 0.16 -2.67 -6.94
C ILE A 144 -0.18 -3.70 -8.01
N LEU A 145 -1.47 -4.01 -8.21
CA LEU A 145 -1.90 -5.02 -9.17
C LEU A 145 -1.52 -4.65 -10.61
N VAL A 146 -1.72 -3.38 -11.01
CA VAL A 146 -1.27 -2.86 -12.30
C VAL A 146 0.25 -2.99 -12.42
N GLY A 147 0.99 -2.55 -11.41
CA GLY A 147 2.45 -2.63 -11.38
C GLY A 147 2.95 -4.06 -11.58
N ILE A 148 2.42 -5.02 -10.81
CA ILE A 148 2.81 -6.44 -10.92
C ILE A 148 2.50 -7.00 -12.32
N VAL A 149 1.31 -6.74 -12.86
CA VAL A 149 0.90 -7.25 -14.17
C VAL A 149 1.80 -6.67 -15.27
N VAL A 150 2.04 -5.36 -15.27
CA VAL A 150 2.88 -4.71 -16.27
C VAL A 150 4.35 -5.12 -16.11
N SER A 151 4.90 -5.02 -14.90
CA SER A 151 6.33 -5.25 -14.65
C SER A 151 6.75 -6.68 -14.92
N THR A 152 5.88 -7.66 -14.61
CA THR A 152 6.20 -9.07 -14.79
C THR A 152 6.09 -9.49 -16.26
N ASN A 153 5.08 -8.96 -16.97
CA ASN A 153 4.76 -9.43 -18.32
C ASN A 153 5.40 -8.61 -19.44
N MET A 154 5.85 -7.39 -19.16
CA MET A 154 6.62 -6.55 -20.09
C MET A 154 8.11 -6.52 -19.77
N ARG A 155 8.59 -7.39 -18.86
CA ARG A 155 10.02 -7.48 -18.57
C ARG A 155 10.78 -7.95 -19.79
N ILE A 156 11.97 -7.40 -19.97
CA ILE A 156 12.90 -7.81 -21.01
C ILE A 156 14.08 -8.44 -20.30
N ASP A 157 14.39 -9.69 -20.65
CA ASP A 157 15.49 -10.48 -20.11
C ASP A 157 16.51 -10.71 -21.23
N GLY A 158 17.80 -10.55 -20.94
CA GLY A 158 18.87 -10.84 -21.89
C GLY A 158 20.17 -11.20 -21.19
N SER A 159 21.04 -11.95 -21.85
CA SER A 159 22.42 -12.14 -21.39
C SER A 159 23.35 -12.17 -22.57
N THR A 160 24.55 -11.63 -22.38
CA THR A 160 25.57 -11.58 -23.41
C THR A 160 26.96 -11.71 -22.79
N VAL A 161 27.89 -12.26 -23.57
CA VAL A 161 29.29 -12.38 -23.16
C VAL A 161 30.01 -11.14 -23.66
N ILE A 162 30.63 -10.40 -22.74
CA ILE A 162 31.26 -9.12 -23.01
C ILE A 162 32.74 -9.24 -22.67
N GLN A 163 33.60 -8.85 -23.61
CA GLN A 163 35.02 -8.72 -23.37
C GLN A 163 35.32 -7.40 -22.64
N ASN A 164 36.35 -7.40 -21.80
CA ASN A 164 36.83 -6.18 -21.16
C ASN A 164 37.12 -5.07 -22.20
N GLY A 165 36.52 -3.90 -22.01
CA GLY A 165 36.60 -2.74 -22.89
C GLY A 165 35.47 -2.64 -23.92
N GLU A 166 34.66 -3.68 -24.10
CA GLU A 166 33.62 -3.76 -25.12
C GLU A 166 32.21 -3.54 -24.59
N PHE A 167 31.29 -3.22 -25.50
CA PHE A 167 29.85 -3.13 -25.22
C PHE A 167 29.16 -4.47 -25.45
N GLY A 168 28.26 -4.83 -24.55
CA GLY A 168 27.33 -5.93 -24.72
C GLY A 168 26.11 -5.54 -25.56
N ASP A 169 25.80 -6.36 -26.57
CA ASP A 169 24.53 -6.28 -27.30
C ASP A 169 23.47 -7.14 -26.59
N TYR A 170 22.38 -6.51 -26.19
CA TYR A 170 21.24 -7.17 -25.56
C TYR A 170 19.98 -6.96 -26.41
N LYS A 171 19.56 -8.02 -27.10
CA LYS A 171 18.40 -7.97 -28.00
C LYS A 171 17.15 -7.43 -27.30
N GLY A 172 16.64 -6.30 -27.81
CA GLY A 172 15.40 -5.68 -27.34
C GLY A 172 15.52 -4.86 -26.05
N GLN A 173 16.71 -4.76 -25.44
CA GLN A 173 16.91 -3.94 -24.25
C GLN A 173 17.10 -2.47 -24.63
N PRO A 174 16.57 -1.52 -23.84
CA PRO A 174 16.82 -0.09 -24.03
C PRO A 174 18.18 0.36 -23.45
N TYR A 175 18.90 -0.56 -22.79
CA TYR A 175 20.17 -0.32 -22.12
C TYR A 175 21.31 -1.09 -22.81
N SER A 176 22.52 -0.54 -22.71
CA SER A 176 23.76 -1.21 -23.10
C SER A 176 24.76 -1.13 -21.96
N VAL A 177 25.56 -2.19 -21.79
CA VAL A 177 26.55 -2.30 -20.73
C VAL A 177 27.93 -2.37 -21.37
N LYS A 178 28.89 -1.61 -20.86
CA LYS A 178 30.29 -1.73 -21.23
C LYS A 178 31.08 -2.27 -20.06
N VAL A 179 31.81 -3.36 -20.24
CA VAL A 179 32.74 -3.84 -19.19
C VAL A 179 33.99 -2.99 -19.24
N THR A 180 34.38 -2.39 -18.11
CA THR A 180 35.54 -1.50 -18.01
C THR A 180 36.72 -2.15 -17.28
N GLY A 181 36.47 -3.21 -16.53
CA GLY A 181 37.50 -3.96 -15.83
C GLY A 181 37.00 -5.32 -15.36
N ILE A 182 37.89 -6.29 -15.35
CA ILE A 182 37.71 -7.57 -14.66
C ILE A 182 38.94 -7.77 -13.78
N SER A 183 38.73 -7.91 -12.47
CA SER A 183 39.82 -8.12 -11.51
C SER A 183 39.47 -9.25 -10.54
N ASN A 184 40.50 -9.95 -10.08
CA ASN A 184 40.34 -11.11 -9.21
C ASN A 184 41.07 -10.87 -7.89
N GLN A 185 40.43 -11.23 -6.77
CA GLN A 185 41.01 -11.12 -5.44
C GLN A 185 40.47 -12.18 -4.48
N TYR A 186 41.25 -12.52 -3.46
CA TYR A 186 40.77 -13.31 -2.34
C TYR A 186 40.14 -12.39 -1.29
N GLU A 187 38.96 -12.75 -0.80
CA GLU A 187 38.26 -12.05 0.29
C GLU A 187 37.99 -13.02 1.46
N GLY A 188 37.85 -12.47 2.67
CA GLY A 188 37.54 -13.23 3.88
C GLY A 188 38.76 -13.76 4.64
N ALA A 189 38.50 -14.60 5.65
CA ALA A 189 39.57 -15.20 6.46
C ALA A 189 40.23 -16.36 5.71
N PRO A 190 41.54 -16.63 5.91
CA PRO A 190 42.20 -17.79 5.31
C PRO A 190 41.42 -19.08 5.59
N TYR A 191 41.29 -19.93 4.57
CA TYR A 191 40.56 -21.19 4.65
C TYR A 191 41.29 -22.25 3.82
N ASP A 192 41.60 -23.38 4.45
CA ASP A 192 42.43 -24.45 3.89
C ASP A 192 43.76 -23.92 3.30
N GLU A 193 44.03 -24.20 2.02
CA GLU A 193 45.23 -23.77 1.30
C GLU A 193 45.07 -22.38 0.64
N HIS A 194 43.91 -21.74 0.80
CA HIS A 194 43.59 -20.47 0.14
C HIS A 194 43.85 -19.25 1.06
N PRO A 195 44.40 -18.15 0.52
CA PRO A 195 44.63 -16.91 1.27
C PRO A 195 43.35 -16.26 1.84
N GLY A 196 42.17 -16.63 1.35
CA GLY A 196 40.87 -16.17 1.82
C GLY A 196 39.79 -17.23 1.61
N SER A 197 38.68 -17.11 2.34
CA SER A 197 37.56 -18.05 2.31
C SER A 197 36.75 -18.00 1.02
N SER A 198 36.97 -16.97 0.20
CA SER A 198 36.28 -16.79 -1.06
C SER A 198 37.23 -16.21 -2.12
N TYR A 199 37.06 -16.65 -3.35
CA TYR A 199 37.66 -16.05 -4.52
C TYR A 199 36.62 -15.20 -5.23
N VAL A 200 36.95 -13.93 -5.44
CA VAL A 200 36.02 -12.92 -5.93
C VAL A 200 36.55 -12.36 -7.23
N THR A 201 35.72 -12.43 -8.27
CA THR A 201 35.93 -11.73 -9.53
C THR A 201 35.04 -10.50 -9.57
N LEU A 202 35.64 -9.31 -9.51
CA LEU A 202 34.98 -8.03 -9.66
C LEU A 202 34.90 -7.67 -11.14
N ILE A 203 33.72 -7.28 -11.59
CA ILE A 203 33.45 -6.88 -12.97
C ILE A 203 32.93 -5.45 -12.92
N ASP A 204 33.80 -4.50 -13.22
CA ASP A 204 33.47 -3.09 -13.34
C ASP A 204 32.77 -2.86 -14.68
N PHE A 205 31.68 -2.09 -14.64
CA PHE A 205 30.92 -1.77 -15.84
C PHE A 205 30.34 -0.36 -15.81
N GLU A 206 30.03 0.12 -17.01
CA GLU A 206 29.31 1.36 -17.25
C GLU A 206 27.94 1.04 -17.88
N LEU A 207 26.88 1.65 -17.36
CA LEU A 207 25.52 1.49 -17.85
C LEU A 207 25.13 2.69 -18.73
N TYR A 208 24.64 2.41 -19.93
CA TYR A 208 24.22 3.41 -20.91
C TYR A 208 22.76 3.22 -21.32
N LYS A 209 22.09 4.33 -21.68
CA LYS A 209 20.78 4.34 -22.33
C LYS A 209 20.79 5.32 -23.50
N GLY A 210 20.50 4.84 -24.70
CA GLY A 210 20.55 5.66 -25.91
C GLY A 210 21.90 6.35 -26.13
N GLY A 211 23.00 5.69 -25.77
CA GLY A 211 24.37 6.22 -25.88
C GLY A 211 24.78 7.20 -24.78
N THR A 212 23.89 7.55 -23.84
CA THR A 212 24.24 8.40 -22.68
C THR A 212 24.63 7.53 -21.50
N LEU A 213 25.76 7.83 -20.86
CA LEU A 213 26.18 7.19 -19.61
C LEU A 213 25.20 7.56 -18.50
N ILE A 214 24.63 6.56 -17.84
CA ILE A 214 23.72 6.73 -16.70
C ILE A 214 24.47 6.53 -15.40
N ASP A 215 25.27 5.46 -15.31
CA ASP A 215 25.89 5.04 -14.06
C ASP A 215 27.14 4.19 -14.29
N HIS A 216 27.95 4.04 -13.25
CA HIS A 216 29.08 3.11 -13.19
C HIS A 216 29.04 2.33 -11.88
N ASP A 217 29.23 1.02 -11.93
CA ASP A 217 29.27 0.18 -10.73
C ASP A 217 30.00 -1.14 -11.05
N ALA A 218 30.03 -2.05 -10.08
CA ALA A 218 30.61 -3.37 -10.25
C ALA A 218 29.70 -4.49 -9.73
N VAL A 219 29.72 -5.63 -10.43
CA VAL A 219 29.15 -6.88 -9.91
C VAL A 219 30.27 -7.85 -9.55
N LYS A 220 30.03 -8.68 -8.53
CA LYS A 220 30.97 -9.68 -8.05
C LYS A 220 30.48 -11.08 -8.41
N PHE A 221 31.36 -11.91 -8.93
CA PHE A 221 31.19 -13.36 -8.95
C PHE A 221 32.03 -13.95 -7.81
N ILE A 222 31.38 -14.61 -6.86
CA ILE A 222 32.01 -15.06 -5.62
C ILE A 222 31.97 -16.58 -5.61
N THR A 223 33.14 -17.21 -5.58
CA THR A 223 33.32 -18.63 -5.33
C THR A 223 33.72 -18.81 -3.87
N ASP A 224 32.80 -19.31 -3.05
CA ASP A 224 32.99 -19.53 -1.63
C ASP A 224 33.50 -20.95 -1.37
N TYR A 225 34.75 -21.05 -0.92
CA TYR A 225 35.41 -22.31 -0.66
C TYR A 225 34.86 -23.02 0.58
N LYS A 226 34.46 -22.25 1.59
CA LYS A 226 33.96 -22.80 2.87
C LYS A 226 32.63 -23.53 2.70
N TRP A 227 31.77 -23.01 1.84
CA TRP A 227 30.44 -23.58 1.60
C TRP A 227 30.33 -24.37 0.30
N GLY A 228 31.37 -24.36 -0.54
CA GLY A 228 31.38 -25.04 -1.83
C GLY A 228 30.33 -24.50 -2.80
N GLN A 229 30.02 -23.21 -2.70
CA GLN A 229 28.96 -22.54 -3.47
C GLN A 229 29.50 -21.34 -4.22
N SER A 230 28.90 -21.03 -5.37
CA SER A 230 29.17 -19.78 -6.08
C SER A 230 27.91 -18.94 -6.17
N TYR A 231 28.05 -17.63 -5.96
CA TYR A 231 26.96 -16.68 -6.03
C TYR A 231 27.43 -15.37 -6.66
N ALA A 232 26.49 -14.64 -7.25
CA ALA A 232 26.77 -13.34 -7.87
C ALA A 232 26.05 -12.23 -7.11
N THR A 233 26.66 -11.05 -7.03
CA THR A 233 25.96 -9.85 -6.58
C THR A 233 25.08 -9.31 -7.71
N ASN A 234 24.07 -8.53 -7.33
CA ASN A 234 23.18 -7.86 -8.27
C ASN A 234 23.39 -6.36 -8.16
N TYR A 235 23.58 -5.72 -9.30
CA TYR A 235 23.42 -4.29 -9.44
C TYR A 235 21.97 -3.97 -9.78
N VAL A 236 21.44 -2.88 -9.21
CA VAL A 236 20.07 -2.42 -9.46
C VAL A 236 20.05 -0.92 -9.72
N HIS A 237 19.84 -0.54 -10.98
CA HIS A 237 19.52 0.83 -11.33
C HIS A 237 18.02 1.07 -11.20
N ARG A 238 17.62 2.12 -10.48
CA ARG A 238 16.21 2.49 -10.31
C ARG A 238 15.89 3.82 -10.98
N SER A 239 14.89 3.82 -11.86
CA SER A 239 14.30 5.02 -12.43
C SER A 239 12.81 5.13 -12.10
N LEU A 240 12.17 6.24 -12.47
CA LEU A 240 10.73 6.43 -12.25
C LEU A 240 9.87 5.45 -13.05
N THR A 241 10.33 4.97 -14.21
CA THR A 241 9.52 4.17 -15.14
C THR A 241 10.01 2.74 -15.31
N GLU A 242 11.22 2.43 -14.89
CA GLU A 242 11.84 1.11 -15.08
C GLU A 242 12.96 0.87 -14.07
N GLU A 243 13.17 -0.40 -13.71
CA GLU A 243 14.33 -0.85 -12.96
C GLU A 243 15.15 -1.81 -13.82
N VAL A 244 16.48 -1.65 -13.78
CA VAL A 244 17.43 -2.50 -14.49
C VAL A 244 18.23 -3.29 -13.46
N PHE A 245 18.24 -4.60 -13.64
CA PHE A 245 18.99 -5.55 -12.82
C PHE A 245 20.12 -6.11 -13.67
N ILE A 246 21.36 -6.03 -13.17
CA ILE A 246 22.53 -6.61 -13.81
C ILE A 246 23.17 -7.59 -12.85
N THR A 247 23.52 -8.77 -13.33
CA THR A 247 24.29 -9.76 -12.58
C THR A 247 25.19 -10.53 -13.53
N THR A 248 26.16 -11.24 -12.98
CA THR A 248 27.08 -12.09 -13.74
C THR A 248 26.68 -13.55 -13.62
N LYS A 249 26.56 -14.24 -14.76
CA LYS A 249 26.31 -15.69 -14.81
C LYS A 249 27.62 -16.48 -14.73
N MET A 250 28.68 -15.95 -15.32
CA MET A 250 29.97 -16.61 -15.45
C MET A 250 31.04 -15.57 -15.80
N VAL A 251 32.27 -15.82 -15.36
CA VAL A 251 33.45 -15.07 -15.81
C VAL A 251 34.52 -16.07 -16.23
N GLU A 252 35.18 -15.80 -17.36
CA GLU A 252 36.29 -16.60 -17.88
C GLU A 252 37.34 -15.68 -18.50
N GLY A 253 38.48 -15.55 -17.81
CA GLY A 253 39.55 -14.63 -18.23
C GLY A 253 39.04 -13.20 -18.35
N ASP A 254 39.17 -12.63 -19.55
CA ASP A 254 38.73 -11.26 -19.87
C ASP A 254 37.27 -11.17 -20.36
N TYR A 255 36.50 -12.26 -20.26
CA TYR A 255 35.11 -12.32 -20.68
C TYR A 255 34.16 -12.47 -19.49
N ALA A 256 33.13 -11.62 -19.45
CA ALA A 256 32.05 -11.69 -18.48
C ALA A 256 30.71 -11.97 -19.16
N ASN A 257 30.00 -13.01 -18.74
CA ASN A 257 28.62 -13.23 -19.16
C ASN A 257 27.67 -12.46 -18.24
N LEU A 258 27.29 -11.27 -18.67
CA LEU A 258 26.38 -10.41 -17.92
C LEU A 258 24.93 -10.66 -18.34
N TYR A 259 24.09 -10.94 -17.34
CA TYR A 259 22.64 -11.00 -17.47
C TYR A 259 22.02 -9.67 -17.07
N MET A 260 21.12 -9.18 -17.90
CA MET A 260 20.36 -7.96 -17.67
C MET A 260 18.87 -8.22 -17.74
N ARG A 261 18.13 -7.67 -16.78
CA ARG A 261 16.68 -7.66 -16.74
C ARG A 261 16.19 -6.22 -16.59
N THR A 262 15.34 -5.77 -17.49
CA THR A 262 14.65 -4.48 -17.38
C THR A 262 13.18 -4.74 -17.08
N ALA A 263 12.70 -4.23 -15.95
CA ALA A 263 11.31 -4.35 -15.51
C ALA A 263 10.64 -2.97 -15.53
N PRO A 264 9.65 -2.73 -16.41
CA PRO A 264 8.94 -1.46 -16.44
C PRO A 264 7.94 -1.35 -15.28
N TRP A 265 7.64 -0.12 -14.86
CA TRP A 265 6.53 0.23 -13.94
C TRP A 265 6.53 -0.44 -12.57
N ILE A 266 7.65 -1.01 -12.13
CA ILE A 266 7.81 -1.52 -10.77
C ILE A 266 7.63 -0.42 -9.70
N THR A 267 7.86 0.84 -10.06
CA THR A 267 7.54 2.02 -9.24
C THR A 267 6.06 2.13 -8.90
N ALA A 268 5.15 1.62 -9.73
CA ALA A 268 3.73 1.53 -9.40
C ALA A 268 3.48 0.56 -8.22
N VAL A 269 4.24 -0.53 -8.14
CA VAL A 269 4.19 -1.44 -6.99
C VAL A 269 4.60 -0.71 -5.70
N TRP A 270 5.76 -0.04 -5.73
CA TRP A 270 6.25 0.72 -4.59
C TRP A 270 5.32 1.87 -4.21
N GLY A 271 4.88 2.67 -5.18
CA GLY A 271 3.93 3.75 -4.99
C GLY A 271 2.61 3.26 -4.40
N GLY A 272 2.13 2.10 -4.86
CA GLY A 272 0.93 1.48 -4.34
C GLY A 272 1.09 0.99 -2.89
N ILE A 273 2.25 0.43 -2.52
CA ILE A 273 2.58 0.05 -1.14
C ILE A 273 2.61 1.29 -0.24
N LEU A 274 3.24 2.37 -0.68
CA LEU A 274 3.31 3.63 0.06
C LEU A 274 1.92 4.24 0.25
N LEU A 275 1.10 4.30 -0.81
CA LEU A 275 -0.27 4.79 -0.74
C LEU A 275 -1.12 3.93 0.19
N MET A 276 -1.05 2.61 0.07
CA MET A 276 -1.78 1.69 0.94
C MET A 276 -1.40 1.89 2.40
N SER A 277 -0.10 1.94 2.71
CA SER A 277 0.43 2.19 4.05
C SER A 277 -0.06 3.53 4.61
N LEU A 278 0.02 4.60 3.81
CA LEU A 278 -0.48 5.91 4.17
C LEU A 278 -1.98 5.86 4.48
N GLY A 279 -2.79 5.24 3.60
CA GLY A 279 -4.22 5.09 3.81
C GLY A 279 -4.56 4.34 5.10
N ILE A 280 -3.81 3.30 5.46
CA ILE A 280 -3.96 2.57 6.72
C ILE A 280 -3.65 3.48 7.91
N VAL A 281 -2.53 4.19 7.89
CA VAL A 281 -2.12 5.12 8.95
C VAL A 281 -3.17 6.22 9.15
N LEU A 282 -3.65 6.83 8.06
CA LEU A 282 -4.69 7.86 8.10
C LEU A 282 -6.01 7.31 8.65
N LEU A 283 -6.39 6.08 8.29
CA LEU A 283 -7.57 5.43 8.83
C LEU A 283 -7.45 5.22 10.34
N MET A 284 -6.33 4.67 10.82
CA MET A 284 -6.06 4.48 12.24
C MET A 284 -6.10 5.80 13.01
N TYR A 285 -5.48 6.84 12.46
CA TYR A 285 -5.49 8.17 13.06
C TYR A 285 -6.89 8.77 13.13
N SER A 286 -7.69 8.63 12.07
CA SER A 286 -9.08 9.11 12.04
C SER A 286 -9.96 8.45 13.11
N VAL A 287 -9.78 7.15 13.34
CA VAL A 287 -10.51 6.39 14.37
C VAL A 287 -10.09 6.85 15.77
N ARG A 288 -8.82 7.20 15.97
CA ARG A 288 -8.32 7.71 17.26
C ARG A 288 -8.91 9.07 17.61
N ILE A 289 -8.90 10.03 16.68
CA ILE A 289 -9.49 11.37 16.88
C ILE A 289 -10.97 11.25 17.28
N GLU A 290 -11.72 10.38 16.61
CA GLU A 290 -13.14 10.21 16.90
C GLU A 290 -13.38 9.61 18.29
N LYS A 291 -12.56 8.65 18.72
CA LYS A 291 -12.63 8.12 20.09
C LYS A 291 -12.30 9.18 21.14
N GLU A 292 -11.27 10.00 20.90
CA GLU A 292 -10.88 11.09 21.80
C GLU A 292 -11.96 12.19 21.86
N GLY A 293 -12.53 12.57 20.71
CA GLY A 293 -13.65 13.51 20.62
C GLY A 293 -14.93 13.00 21.27
N ALA A 294 -15.25 11.71 21.11
CA ALA A 294 -16.41 11.08 21.76
C ALA A 294 -16.27 11.10 23.29
N LYS A 295 -15.08 10.79 23.81
CA LYS A 295 -14.78 10.89 25.25
C LYS A 295 -14.91 12.32 25.75
N ALA A 296 -14.35 13.29 25.05
CA ALA A 296 -14.46 14.70 25.42
C ALA A 296 -15.92 15.18 25.45
N ALA A 297 -16.74 14.76 24.46
CA ALA A 297 -18.16 15.10 24.41
C ALA A 297 -18.97 14.46 25.57
N GLU A 298 -18.60 13.25 25.98
CA GLU A 298 -19.20 12.58 27.14
C GLU A 298 -18.86 13.30 28.44
N THR A 299 -17.60 13.70 28.64
CA THR A 299 -17.17 14.48 29.81
C THR A 299 -17.87 15.84 29.91
N ILE A 300 -18.09 16.51 28.77
CA ILE A 300 -18.85 17.78 28.75
C ILE A 300 -20.31 17.55 29.17
N LYS A 301 -20.96 16.49 28.66
CA LYS A 301 -22.34 16.15 29.04
C LYS A 301 -22.47 15.80 30.52
N GLU A 302 -21.48 15.12 31.11
CA GLU A 302 -21.45 14.84 32.54
C GLU A 302 -21.34 16.12 33.36
N ARG A 303 -20.41 17.01 33.01
CA ARG A 303 -20.26 18.32 33.67
C ARG A 303 -21.52 19.18 33.57
N GLU A 304 -22.21 19.18 32.42
CA GLU A 304 -23.48 19.88 32.28
C GLU A 304 -24.60 19.29 33.15
N LYS A 305 -24.63 17.96 33.33
CA LYS A 305 -25.60 17.29 34.22
C LYS A 305 -25.32 17.62 35.68
N GLU A 306 -24.05 17.59 36.11
CA GLU A 306 -23.65 17.97 37.47
C GLU A 306 -23.99 19.44 37.75
N ALA A 307 -23.66 20.36 36.83
CA ALA A 307 -24.00 21.77 36.98
C ALA A 307 -25.51 22.03 37.07
N LYS A 308 -26.34 21.23 36.38
CA LYS A 308 -27.81 21.29 36.50
C LYS A 308 -28.31 20.75 37.84
N LYS A 309 -27.71 19.68 38.35
CA LYS A 309 -28.04 19.09 39.66
C LYS A 309 -27.69 20.03 40.82
N ASP A 310 -26.52 20.64 40.79
CA ASP A 310 -26.09 21.64 41.77
C ASP A 310 -27.02 22.86 41.80
N LYS A 311 -27.47 23.31 40.61
CA LYS A 311 -28.46 24.39 40.51
C LYS A 311 -29.82 24.00 41.08
N SER A 312 -30.30 22.76 40.87
CA SER A 312 -31.56 22.30 41.46
C SER A 312 -31.49 22.17 42.98
N GLU A 313 -30.40 21.60 43.52
CA GLU A 313 -30.22 21.46 44.97
C GLU A 313 -30.09 22.81 45.68
N LYS A 314 -29.38 23.78 45.08
CA LYS A 314 -29.33 25.15 45.61
C LYS A 314 -30.71 25.81 45.60
N ARG A 315 -31.54 25.57 44.57
CA ARG A 315 -32.89 26.15 44.47
C ARG A 315 -33.84 25.54 45.51
N GLU A 316 -33.72 24.24 45.79
CA GLU A 316 -34.51 23.54 46.81
C GLU A 316 -34.11 23.98 48.24
N LYS A 317 -32.81 24.14 48.52
CA LYS A 317 -32.32 24.68 49.80
C LYS A 317 -32.77 26.13 50.03
N ARG A 318 -32.84 26.95 48.97
CA ARG A 318 -33.33 28.34 49.05
C ARG A 318 -34.83 28.40 49.33
N GLY A 319 -35.64 27.55 48.69
CA GLY A 319 -37.08 27.44 48.95
C GLY A 319 -37.42 26.90 50.36
N LYS A 320 -36.59 26.04 50.94
CA LYS A 320 -36.74 25.59 52.34
C LYS A 320 -36.44 26.68 53.36
N ARG A 321 -35.42 27.52 53.13
CA ARG A 321 -35.10 28.66 54.00
C ARG A 321 -36.19 29.75 53.99
N GLU A 322 -36.85 29.97 52.84
CA GLU A 322 -37.96 30.92 52.74
C GLU A 322 -39.25 30.41 53.44
N ARG A 323 -39.43 29.09 53.60
CA ARG A 323 -40.57 28.52 54.35
C ARG A 323 -40.35 28.40 55.86
N SER A 324 -39.11 28.44 56.35
CA SER A 324 -38.81 28.34 57.79
C SER A 324 -38.57 29.68 58.49
N GLY A 325 -38.60 30.81 57.76
CA GLY A 325 -38.37 32.15 58.29
C GLY A 325 -39.64 33.02 58.25
N LYS A 326 -40.64 32.68 59.06
CA LYS A 326 -41.76 33.59 59.36
C LYS A 326 -42.02 33.63 60.87
N SER A 327 -41.06 34.16 61.62
CA SER A 327 -41.28 34.86 62.88
C SER A 327 -40.06 35.72 63.22
N GLU A 328 -40.35 36.99 63.51
CA GLU A 328 -39.53 37.97 64.25
C GLU A 328 -38.48 38.82 63.51
N ASP A 329 -38.94 40.05 63.22
CA ASP A 329 -38.39 41.36 63.61
C ASP A 329 -36.95 41.80 63.22
N LYS A 330 -36.93 42.97 62.57
CA LYS A 330 -35.93 44.06 62.54
C LYS A 330 -34.52 43.91 61.94
N ARG A 331 -34.31 44.86 61.01
CA ARG A 331 -33.14 45.76 60.78
C ARG A 331 -31.96 45.29 59.91
N GLU A 332 -31.76 46.12 58.87
CA GLU A 332 -30.51 46.62 58.28
C GLU A 332 -29.60 45.66 57.49
N GLY A 333 -29.15 46.15 56.33
CA GLY A 333 -28.07 45.56 55.54
C GLY A 333 -28.49 45.00 54.18
N LYS A 334 -29.15 45.82 53.36
CA LYS A 334 -29.11 45.64 51.90
C LYS A 334 -27.79 46.25 51.41
N ASP A 335 -27.20 45.63 50.39
CA ASP A 335 -26.05 46.11 49.60
C ASP A 335 -24.67 45.64 50.08
N ASP A 336 -24.18 44.48 49.61
CA ASP A 336 -22.72 44.27 49.33
C ASP A 336 -22.35 42.97 48.57
N ILE A 337 -23.25 42.36 47.79
CA ILE A 337 -22.90 41.12 47.03
C ILE A 337 -22.60 41.42 45.56
N ASP A 338 -23.32 42.36 44.94
CA ASP A 338 -23.10 42.68 43.53
C ASP A 338 -21.79 43.45 43.29
N GLY A 339 -21.33 44.28 44.24
CA GLY A 339 -20.04 44.99 44.14
C GLY A 339 -18.82 44.06 44.13
N ARG A 340 -18.82 42.98 44.94
CA ARG A 340 -17.74 41.99 44.92
C ARG A 340 -17.66 41.20 43.62
N TYR A 341 -18.78 41.05 42.92
CA TYR A 341 -18.81 40.33 41.65
C TYR A 341 -18.27 41.20 40.50
N GLU A 342 -18.55 42.51 40.52
CA GLU A 342 -17.99 43.43 39.53
C GLU A 342 -16.47 43.62 39.69
N ASP A 343 -15.96 43.69 40.93
CA ASP A 343 -14.51 43.81 41.18
C ASP A 343 -13.73 42.57 40.72
N LEU A 344 -14.29 41.37 40.90
CA LEU A 344 -13.67 40.13 40.41
C LEU A 344 -13.66 40.06 38.88
N LEU A 345 -14.73 40.52 38.23
CA LEU A 345 -14.82 40.58 36.77
C LEU A 345 -13.85 41.60 36.16
N GLN A 346 -13.70 42.77 36.78
CA GLN A 346 -12.72 43.76 36.30
C GLN A 346 -11.28 43.27 36.45
N LYS A 347 -10.98 42.55 37.54
CA LYS A 347 -9.65 41.98 37.76
C LYS A 347 -9.29 40.93 36.70
N GLU A 348 -10.18 39.98 36.40
CA GLU A 348 -9.93 38.99 35.33
C GLU A 348 -9.79 39.64 33.94
N LEU A 349 -10.59 40.67 33.65
CA LEU A 349 -10.49 41.38 32.36
C LEU A 349 -9.16 42.12 32.19
N SER A 350 -8.59 42.63 33.29
CA SER A 350 -7.29 43.31 33.26
C SER A 350 -6.13 42.33 33.03
N GLU A 351 -6.19 41.14 33.65
CA GLU A 351 -5.17 40.10 33.47
C GLU A 351 -5.19 39.50 32.05
N LEU A 352 -6.37 39.42 31.42
CA LEU A 352 -6.50 38.96 30.03
C LEU A 352 -6.01 39.99 29.00
N LYS A 353 -6.05 41.29 29.31
CA LYS A 353 -5.50 42.34 28.42
C LYS A 353 -3.98 42.49 28.52
N ALA A 354 -3.38 41.99 29.59
CA ALA A 354 -1.92 42.03 29.81
C ALA A 354 -1.18 40.81 29.22
N ARG A 355 -1.91 39.83 28.70
CA ARG A 355 -1.40 38.72 27.88
C ARG A 355 -1.69 39.00 26.41
#